data_AF-A0A4Q2X691-F1
#
_entry.id   AF-A0A4Q2X691-F1
#
_cell.length_a   1.000
_cell.length_b   1.000
_cell.length_c   1.000
_cell.angle_alpha   90.00
_cell.angle_beta   90.00
_cell.angle_gamma   90.00
#
_symmetry.space_group_name_H-M   'P 1'
#
loop_
_entity.id
_entity.type
_entity.pdbx_description
1 polymer ?
#
loop_
_entity_poly.entity_id
_entity_poly.type
_entity_poly.pdbx_seq_one_letter_code
_entity_poly.pdbx_strand_id
1 'polypeptide(L)' 'MRVAIVHYHLEPGGVTSVIRVASEALTSAGVANVVLTGEQVPGLGYLTEAAGLTVDELVKRLRAAASDALGGPPDVWHFH' A
#
# COMPACT_ATOMS: atom_id res chain seq x y z
N MET A 1 11.14 1.90 12.49
CA MET A 1 9.70 1.69 12.25
C MET A 1 9.46 1.81 10.76
N ARG A 2 8.61 0.94 10.21
CA ARG A 2 8.28 0.84 8.79
C ARG A 2 6.76 0.88 8.62
N VAL A 3 6.27 1.75 7.73
CA VAL A 3 4.83 1.97 7.53
C VAL A 3 4.44 1.63 6.10
N ALA A 4 3.46 0.76 5.92
CA ALA A 4 2.83 0.54 4.62
C ALA A 4 1.48 1.28 4.59
N ILE A 5 1.34 2.26 3.71
CA ILE A 5 0.07 2.92 3.39
C ILE A 5 -0.52 2.19 2.19
N VAL A 6 -1.76 1.72 2.29
CA VAL A 6 -2.40 0.89 1.28
C VAL A 6 -3.69 1.57 0.83
N HIS A 7 -3.83 1.77 -0.48
CA HIS A 7 -5.06 2.30 -1.07
C HIS A 7 -5.30 1.65 -2.43
N TYR A 8 -6.56 1.38 -2.80
CA TYR A 8 -6.87 0.53 -3.95
C TYR A 8 -6.55 1.18 -5.32
N HIS A 9 -6.51 2.52 -5.42
CA HIS A 9 -5.97 3.27 -6.57
C HIS A 9 -5.43 4.64 -6.12
N LEU A 10 -4.78 5.42 -6.99
CA LEU A 10 -4.37 6.80 -6.70
C LEU A 10 -4.79 7.76 -7.81
N GLU A 11 -6.09 8.04 -7.89
CA GLU A 11 -6.60 9.12 -8.74
C GLU A 11 -6.53 10.49 -8.03
N PRO A 12 -6.41 11.61 -8.77
CA PRO A 12 -6.45 12.94 -8.18
C PRO A 12 -7.71 13.14 -7.30
N GLY A 13 -7.50 13.49 -6.03
CA GLY A 13 -8.60 13.61 -5.08
C GLY A 13 -8.15 13.88 -3.64
N GLY A 14 -9.13 13.97 -2.74
CA GLY A 14 -8.89 14.24 -1.33
C GLY A 14 -8.06 13.14 -0.65
N VAL A 15 -8.36 11.87 -0.90
CA VAL A 15 -7.64 10.73 -0.29
C VAL A 15 -6.19 10.69 -0.76
N THR A 16 -5.93 10.82 -2.06
CA THR A 16 -4.57 10.94 -2.61
C THR A 16 -3.80 12.11 -1.99
N SER A 17 -4.46 13.24 -1.73
CA SER A 17 -3.84 14.38 -1.04
C SER A 17 -3.48 14.05 0.41
N VAL A 18 -4.35 13.34 1.14
CA VAL A 18 -4.10 12.87 2.51
C VAL A 18 -2.93 11.88 2.54
N ILE A 19 -2.93 10.89 1.65
CA ILE A 19 -1.85 9.89 1.53
C ILE A 19 -0.51 10.56 1.24
N ARG A 20 -0.49 11.52 0.30
CA ARG A 20 0.71 12.27 -0.03
C ARG A 20 1.25 13.03 1.19
N VAL A 21 0.40 13.81 1.87
CA VAL A 21 0.81 14.56 3.08
C VAL A 21 1.29 13.62 4.19
N ALA A 22 0.63 12.48 4.38
CA ALA A 22 1.06 11.48 5.37
C ALA A 22 2.43 10.89 5.02
N SER A 23 2.66 10.51 3.75
CA SER A 23 3.94 9.99 3.29
C SER A 23 5.08 11.02 3.40
N GLU A 24 4.81 12.28 3.05
CA GLU A 24 5.74 13.40 3.22
C GLU A 24 6.11 13.61 4.70
N ALA A 25 5.12 13.58 5.59
CA ALA A 25 5.33 13.74 7.03
C ALA A 25 6.14 12.58 7.64
N LEU A 26 5.84 11.34 7.27
CA LEU A 26 6.60 10.16 7.70
C LEU A 26 8.05 10.23 7.23
N THR A 27 8.26 10.59 5.96
CA THR A 27 9.59 10.75 5.37
C THR A 27 10.38 11.85 6.10
N SER A 28 9.76 12.99 6.38
CA SER A 28 10.37 14.11 7.12
C SER A 28 10.75 13.73 8.55
N ALA A 29 10.02 12.79 9.16
CA ALA A 29 10.33 12.24 10.48
C ALA A 29 11.38 11.11 10.46
N GLY A 30 11.93 10.76 9.29
CA GLY A 30 12.88 9.66 9.15
C GLY A 30 12.25 8.27 9.26
N VAL A 31 10.92 8.16 9.07
CA VAL A 31 10.20 6.89 9.10
C VAL A 31 10.12 6.32 7.68
N ALA A 32 10.69 5.12 7.50
CA ALA A 32 10.57 4.39 6.24
C ALA A 32 9.11 4.08 5.95
N ASN A 33 8.62 4.48 4.78
CA ASN A 33 7.24 4.27 4.38
C ASN A 33 7.12 3.95 2.89
N VAL A 34 6.06 3.24 2.53
CA VAL A 34 5.69 2.92 1.14
C VAL A 34 4.19 3.11 0.95
N VAL A 35 3.80 3.58 -0.23
CA VAL A 35 2.41 3.59 -0.67
C VAL A 35 2.20 2.46 -1.68
N LEU A 36 1.26 1.56 -1.39
CA LEU A 36 0.92 0.41 -2.22
C LEU A 36 -0.49 0.56 -2.79
N THR A 37 -0.61 0.34 -4.09
CA THR A 37 -1.90 0.40 -4.80
C THR A 37 -2.15 -0.83 -5.66
N GLY A 38 -3.33 -0.88 -6.29
CA GLY A 38 -3.66 -1.89 -7.30
C GLY A 38 -2.67 -1.96 -8.47
N GLU A 39 -1.89 -0.91 -8.71
CA GLU A 39 -0.84 -0.90 -9.74
C GLU A 39 0.34 -1.80 -9.37
N GLN A 40 0.80 -1.75 -8.11
CA GLN A 40 1.90 -2.58 -7.62
C GLN A 40 1.42 -3.93 -7.08
N VAL A 41 0.16 -4.03 -6.66
CA VAL A 41 -0.41 -5.20 -6.00
C VAL A 41 -1.63 -5.69 -6.79
N PRO A 42 -1.43 -6.57 -7.79
CA PRO A 42 -2.52 -7.12 -8.57
C PRO A 42 -3.56 -7.79 -7.69
N GLY A 43 -4.81 -7.33 -7.81
CA GLY A 43 -5.94 -7.79 -7.00
C GLY A 43 -6.32 -6.89 -5.82
N LEU A 44 -5.54 -5.84 -5.55
CA LEU A 44 -5.90 -4.82 -4.57
C LEU A 44 -6.86 -3.76 -5.14
N GLY A 45 -6.71 -3.44 -6.43
CA GLY A 45 -7.59 -2.51 -7.14
C GLY A 45 -8.99 -3.09 -7.40
N TYR A 46 -9.85 -2.31 -8.06
CA TYR A 46 -11.16 -2.80 -8.47
C TYR A 46 -11.04 -4.02 -9.38
N LEU A 47 -11.72 -5.10 -8.99
CA LEU A 47 -11.83 -6.31 -9.79
C LEU A 47 -13.01 -6.16 -10.75
N THR A 48 -12.73 -6.23 -12.05
CA THR A 48 -13.78 -6.30 -13.09
C THR A 48 -14.29 -7.72 -13.28
N GLU A 49 -13.47 -8.73 -12.93
CA GLU A 49 -13.84 -10.15 -12.92
C GLU A 49 -13.26 -10.83 -11.68
N ALA A 50 -13.99 -11.82 -11.13
CA ALA A 50 -13.52 -12.66 -10.03
C ALA A 50 -12.48 -13.67 -10.56
N ALA A 51 -11.28 -13.18 -10.86
CA ALA A 51 -10.19 -13.93 -11.49
C ALA A 51 -9.48 -14.88 -10.50
N GLY A 52 -10.21 -15.79 -9.86
CA GLY A 52 -9.66 -16.86 -9.01
C GLY A 52 -8.76 -16.38 -7.85
N LEU A 53 -8.73 -15.08 -7.57
CA LEU A 53 -7.88 -14.49 -6.56
C LEU A 53 -8.44 -14.81 -5.18
N THR A 54 -7.62 -15.47 -4.36
CA THR A 54 -7.98 -15.73 -2.97
C THR A 54 -7.47 -14.61 -2.07
N VAL A 55 -8.13 -14.44 -0.93
CA VAL A 55 -7.69 -13.48 0.11
C VAL A 55 -6.25 -13.77 0.54
N ASP A 56 -5.90 -15.05 0.72
CA ASP A 56 -4.56 -15.45 1.12
C ASP A 56 -3.50 -15.03 0.11
N GLU A 57 -3.81 -15.12 -1.18
CA GLU A 57 -2.91 -14.71 -2.24
C GLU A 57 -2.73 -13.18 -2.26
N LEU A 58 -3.81 -12.42 -2.07
CA LEU A 58 -3.72 -10.96 -1.95
C LEU A 58 -2.88 -10.54 -0.73
N VAL A 59 -3.07 -11.19 0.42
CA VAL A 59 -2.29 -10.92 1.64
C VAL A 59 -0.81 -11.23 1.42
N LYS A 60 -0.48 -12.33 0.74
CA LYS A 60 0.92 -12.65 0.39
C LYS A 60 1.54 -11.58 -0.49
N ARG A 61 0.83 -11.13 -1.53
CA ARG A 61 1.30 -10.08 -2.45
C ARG A 61 1.52 -8.75 -1.73
N LEU A 62 0.59 -8.33 -0.88
CA LEU A 62 0.74 -7.13 -0.04
C LEU A 62 2.00 -7.20 0.83
N ARG A 63 2.20 -8.32 1.53
CA ARG A 63 3.36 -8.51 2.41
C ARG A 63 4.67 -8.52 1.65
N ALA A 64 4.71 -9.16 0.48
CA ALA A 64 5.88 -9.18 -0.39
C ALA A 64 6.21 -7.77 -0.88
N ALA A 65 5.26 -7.07 -1.49
CA ALA A 65 5.45 -5.71 -2.00
C ALA A 65 5.91 -4.72 -0.92
N ALA A 66 5.31 -4.80 0.29
CA ALA A 66 5.74 -3.98 1.41
C ALA A 66 7.17 -4.33 1.86
N SER A 67 7.51 -5.62 1.95
CA SER A 67 8.82 -6.06 2.41
C SER A 67 9.93 -5.69 1.43
N ASP A 68 9.67 -5.84 0.14
CA ASP A 68 10.62 -5.50 -0.93
C ASP A 68 10.91 -3.99 -0.94
N ALA A 69 9.88 -3.16 -0.77
CA ALA A 69 10.04 -1.71 -0.75
C ALA A 69 10.70 -1.18 0.52
N LEU A 70 10.46 -1.81 1.67
CA LEU A 70 10.92 -1.33 2.99
C LEU A 70 12.17 -2.04 3.52
N GLY A 71 12.71 -3.03 2.78
CA GLY A 71 13.82 -3.88 3.21
C GLY A 71 13.47 -4.80 4.40
N GLY A 72 12.19 -5.14 4.55
CA GLY A 72 11.65 -5.94 5.65
C GLY A 72 10.16 -5.65 5.90
N PRO A 73 9.46 -6.49 6.68
CA PRO A 73 8.02 -6.35 6.87
C PRO A 73 7.67 -5.01 7.54
N PRO A 74 6.53 -4.40 7.17
CA PRO A 74 6.05 -3.20 7.85
C PRO A 74 5.64 -3.50 9.28
N ASP A 75 5.91 -2.55 10.18
CA ASP A 75 5.46 -2.59 11.58
C ASP A 75 4.01 -2.10 11.71
N VAL A 76 3.60 -1.18 10.82
CA VAL A 76 2.27 -0.56 10.79
C VAL A 76 1.68 -0.65 9.38
N TRP A 77 0.42 -1.04 9.32
CA TRP A 77 -0.40 -0.98 8.11
C TRP A 77 -1.46 0.11 8.26
N HIS A 78 -1.53 1.02 7.30
CA HIS A 78 -2.54 2.09 7.23
C HIS A 78 -3.35 1.90 5.95
N PHE A 79 -4.62 1.52 6.09
CA PHE A 79 -5.52 1.31 4.95
C PHE A 79 -6.45 2.49 4.73
N HIS A 80 -6.64 2.86 3.47
CA HIS A 80 -7.62 3.83 2.98
C HIS A 80 -8.57 3.20 1.97
#